data_AF-A0AAJ6EJM0-F1
#
_entry.id   AF-A0AAJ6EJM0-F1
#
_cell.length_a   1.000
_cell.length_b   1.000
_cell.length_c   1.000
_cell.angle_alpha   90.00
_cell.angle_beta   90.00
_cell.angle_gamma   90.00
#
_symmetry.space_group_name_H-M   'P 1'
#
loop_
_entity.id
_entity.type
_entity.pdbx_description
1 polymer ?
#
loop_
_entity_poly.entity_id
_entity_poly.type
_entity_poly.pdbx_seq_one_letter_code
_entity_poly.pdbx_strand_id
1 'polypeptide(L)'
;MGALLANGIQSVQHYTPLHYLPFIGRSCAILSKPSLYAAGFKSTHLRSMSHGQDVARGFGEYAHLTLDHQPRILKAKLGAGFPHLALSVPARSIEAAGFSLCRFNVAMTRYLRRGEKCGAPESNTNGRYYPGHQIPIARTTDDQMAMLKKHLPLGTMIEVLIHGDLFLPNDTTVLCYSEEDLKIARTVLSQIERAWRAELSEPPGNYPRSKKHGKSVDDFIAQAIADPDWRGNGLEFDRLR
;
A
#
# COMPACT_ATOMS: atom_id res chain seq x y z
N MET A 1 9.32 -23.13 2.74
CA MET A 1 8.41 -22.38 1.85
C MET A 1 7.49 -21.58 2.75
N GLY A 2 7.43 -20.25 2.61
CA GLY A 2 6.61 -19.43 3.51
C GLY A 2 5.12 -19.48 3.17
N ALA A 3 4.32 -18.79 3.97
CA ALA A 3 2.87 -18.93 3.93
C ALA A 3 2.23 -18.38 2.63
N LEU A 4 2.80 -17.35 2.00
CA LEU A 4 2.25 -16.78 0.77
C LEU A 4 2.45 -17.73 -0.40
N LEU A 5 3.69 -18.17 -0.62
CA LEU A 5 4.04 -19.07 -1.71
C LEU A 5 3.32 -20.43 -1.57
N ALA A 6 3.18 -20.93 -0.34
CA ALA A 6 2.44 -22.17 -0.07
C ALA A 6 0.94 -22.07 -0.43
N ASN A 7 0.38 -20.87 -0.51
CA ASN A 7 -0.99 -20.60 -0.92
C ASN A 7 -1.08 -20.06 -2.36
N GLY A 8 -0.02 -20.24 -3.17
CA GLY A 8 0.00 -19.86 -4.58
C GLY A 8 0.15 -18.36 -4.85
N ILE A 9 0.35 -17.53 -3.82
CA ILE A 9 0.49 -16.08 -3.96
C ILE A 9 1.90 -15.78 -4.46
N GLN A 10 2.00 -15.22 -5.67
CA GLN A 10 3.28 -14.87 -6.29
C GLN A 10 3.74 -13.44 -5.98
N SER A 11 2.80 -12.54 -5.71
CA SER A 11 3.07 -11.13 -5.44
C SER A 11 2.04 -10.52 -4.51
N VAL A 12 2.42 -9.41 -3.86
CA VAL A 12 1.59 -8.61 -2.96
C VAL A 12 1.63 -7.16 -3.44
N GLN A 13 0.51 -6.45 -3.38
CA GLN A 13 0.40 -5.12 -3.98
C GLN A 13 0.40 -3.99 -2.95
N HIS A 14 1.10 -2.91 -3.26
CA HIS A 14 0.96 -1.62 -2.58
C HIS A 14 0.39 -0.58 -3.53
N TYR A 15 -0.71 0.06 -3.16
CA TYR A 15 -1.34 1.09 -3.97
C TYR A 15 -1.02 2.49 -3.47
N THR A 16 -0.55 3.32 -4.39
CA THR A 16 -0.14 4.69 -4.08
C THR A 16 -0.43 5.63 -5.26
N PRO A 17 -0.67 6.94 -5.03
CA PRO A 17 -0.67 7.94 -6.08
C PRO A 17 0.60 7.89 -6.93
N LEU A 18 0.45 8.09 -8.25
CA LEU A 18 1.57 8.04 -9.20
C LEU A 18 2.69 9.03 -8.83
N HIS A 19 2.36 10.20 -8.29
CA HIS A 19 3.33 11.24 -7.93
C HIS A 19 4.28 10.87 -6.78
N TYR A 20 4.02 9.78 -6.05
CA TYR A 20 4.95 9.28 -5.03
C TYR A 20 6.05 8.37 -5.58
N LEU A 21 5.94 7.94 -6.86
CA LEU A 21 6.90 7.03 -7.48
C LEU A 21 8.37 7.51 -7.40
N PRO A 22 8.70 8.81 -7.61
CA PRO A 22 10.09 9.27 -7.50
C PRO A 22 10.69 9.01 -6.11
N PHE A 23 9.93 9.22 -5.02
CA PHE A 23 10.43 9.03 -3.66
C PHE A 23 10.58 7.56 -3.30
N ILE A 24 9.59 6.74 -3.66
CA ILE A 24 9.63 5.29 -3.42
C ILE A 24 10.77 4.67 -4.21
N GLY A 25 10.93 5.07 -5.47
CA GLY A 25 12.02 4.59 -6.30
C GLY A 25 13.39 5.01 -5.75
N ARG A 26 13.59 6.27 -5.34
CA ARG A 26 14.87 6.71 -4.76
C ARG A 26 15.25 5.95 -3.49
N SER A 27 14.31 5.81 -2.56
CA SER A 27 14.51 5.09 -1.30
C SER A 27 14.57 3.57 -1.47
N CYS A 28 14.11 3.04 -2.60
CA CYS A 28 13.87 1.62 -2.83
C CYS A 28 13.03 0.98 -1.72
N ALA A 29 12.09 1.72 -1.14
CA ALA A 29 11.35 1.24 0.01
C ALA A 29 9.93 1.80 0.08
N ILE A 30 9.01 0.99 0.61
CA ILE A 30 7.75 1.46 1.16
C ILE A 30 8.01 1.80 2.62
N LEU A 31 8.06 3.10 2.90
CA LEU A 31 8.34 3.61 4.24
C LEU A 31 7.09 3.53 5.13
N SER A 32 7.31 3.11 6.37
CA SER A 32 6.37 3.26 7.49
C SER A 32 6.16 4.74 7.82
N LYS A 33 5.13 5.06 8.60
CA LYS A 33 4.85 6.46 8.97
C LYS A 33 6.01 7.11 9.76
N PRO A 34 6.64 6.45 10.76
CA PRO A 34 7.82 7.00 11.42
C PRO A 34 8.96 7.32 10.45
N SER A 35 9.25 6.41 9.51
CA SER A 35 10.31 6.64 8.52
C SER A 35 9.97 7.73 7.51
N LEU A 36 8.69 7.88 7.13
CA LEU A 36 8.24 9.02 6.33
C LEU A 36 8.50 10.35 7.06
N TYR A 37 8.18 10.42 8.36
CA TYR A 37 8.48 11.60 9.17
C TYR A 37 9.99 11.86 9.27
N ALA A 38 10.79 10.82 9.51
CA ALA A 38 12.25 10.93 9.57
C ALA A 38 12.85 11.38 8.23
N ALA A 39 12.24 10.99 7.11
CA ALA A 39 12.62 11.44 5.77
C ALA A 39 12.15 12.87 5.46
N GLY A 40 11.43 13.55 6.36
CA GLY A 40 11.00 14.94 6.22
C GLY A 40 9.62 15.13 5.59
N PHE A 41 8.85 14.06 5.37
CA PHE A 41 7.46 14.19 4.93
C PHE A 41 6.58 14.69 6.08
N LYS A 42 5.71 15.65 5.76
CA LYS A 42 4.71 16.18 6.71
C LYS A 42 3.49 15.27 6.79
N SER A 43 2.70 15.39 7.85
CA SER A 43 1.44 14.64 8.03
C SER A 43 0.44 14.85 6.90
N THR A 44 0.56 15.95 6.15
CA THR A 44 -0.20 16.25 4.93
C THR A 44 0.01 15.23 3.81
N HIS A 45 1.08 14.44 3.82
CA HIS A 45 1.31 13.35 2.86
C HIS A 45 0.62 12.05 3.25
N LEU A 46 0.22 11.93 4.51
CA LEU A 46 -0.52 10.78 4.99
C LEU A 46 -2.00 10.96 4.65
N ARG A 47 -2.70 9.84 4.42
CA ARG A 47 -4.13 9.83 4.15
C ARG A 47 -4.87 10.51 5.31
N SER A 48 -5.49 11.64 5.03
CA SER A 48 -6.14 12.51 6.02
C SER A 48 -7.16 11.76 6.87
N MET A 49 -7.98 10.90 6.24
CA MET A 49 -9.07 10.17 6.89
C MET A 49 -8.61 8.91 7.66
N SER A 50 -7.43 8.35 7.36
CA SER A 50 -7.00 7.07 7.95
C SER A 50 -5.76 7.17 8.83
N HIS A 51 -4.93 8.22 8.72
CA HIS A 51 -3.65 8.30 9.45
C HIS A 51 -3.82 8.09 10.97
N GLY A 52 -4.66 8.90 11.62
CA GLY A 52 -4.87 8.80 13.07
C GLY A 52 -5.51 7.47 13.47
N GLN A 53 -6.33 6.90 12.58
CA GLN A 53 -6.96 5.61 12.82
C GLN A 53 -5.94 4.47 12.74
N ASP A 54 -5.03 4.47 11.75
CA ASP A 54 -3.97 3.47 11.63
C ASP A 54 -3.09 3.44 12.88
N VAL A 55 -2.68 4.63 13.37
CA VAL A 55 -1.88 4.76 14.60
C VAL A 55 -2.65 4.22 15.79
N ALA A 56 -3.90 4.66 15.98
CA ALA A 56 -4.72 4.21 17.10
C ALA A 56 -4.95 2.70 17.12
N ARG A 57 -4.97 2.05 15.95
CA ARG A 57 -5.18 0.59 15.82
C ARG A 57 -3.92 -0.25 16.05
N GLY A 58 -2.76 0.39 16.18
CA GLY A 58 -1.47 -0.28 16.31
C GLY A 58 -0.72 -0.47 14.99
N PHE A 59 -1.19 0.15 13.90
CA PHE A 59 -0.57 0.00 12.57
C PHE A 59 0.22 1.24 12.11
N GLY A 60 0.57 2.12 13.06
CA GLY A 60 1.36 3.33 12.79
C GLY A 60 2.73 3.01 12.22
N GLU A 61 3.34 1.94 12.72
CA GLU A 61 4.72 1.53 12.43
C GLU A 61 4.83 0.53 11.29
N TYR A 62 3.76 0.31 10.52
CA TYR A 62 3.75 -0.70 9.46
C TYR A 62 3.77 -0.06 8.08
N ALA A 63 4.46 -0.71 7.15
CA ALA A 63 4.22 -0.58 5.72
C ALA A 63 3.03 -1.48 5.33
N HIS A 64 2.06 -0.90 4.63
CA HIS A 64 0.78 -1.55 4.30
C HIS A 64 0.77 -2.01 2.85
N LEU A 65 0.52 -3.29 2.65
CA LEU A 65 0.27 -3.91 1.35
C LEU A 65 -1.00 -4.75 1.44
N THR A 66 -1.47 -5.28 0.31
CA THR A 66 -2.72 -6.06 0.25
C THR A 66 -2.62 -7.22 -0.73
N LEU A 67 -3.39 -8.28 -0.46
CA LEU A 67 -3.64 -9.39 -1.38
C LEU A 67 -4.84 -9.13 -2.30
N ASP A 68 -5.62 -8.07 -2.03
CA ASP A 68 -6.72 -7.67 -2.90
C ASP A 68 -6.15 -6.93 -4.12
N HIS A 69 -6.21 -7.55 -5.30
CA HIS A 69 -5.72 -6.96 -6.56
C HIS A 69 -6.67 -5.90 -7.15
N GLN A 70 -7.87 -5.72 -6.58
CA GLN A 70 -8.88 -4.78 -7.05
C GLN A 70 -9.60 -4.09 -5.88
N PRO A 71 -8.88 -3.46 -4.93
CA PRO A 71 -9.52 -2.96 -3.73
C PRO A 71 -10.42 -1.78 -4.07
N ARG A 72 -11.56 -1.70 -3.37
CA ARG A 72 -12.58 -0.66 -3.59
C ARG A 72 -12.02 0.77 -3.54
N ILE A 73 -11.00 1.00 -2.71
CA ILE A 73 -10.35 2.31 -2.61
C ILE A 73 -9.64 2.69 -3.91
N LEU A 74 -8.95 1.75 -4.56
CA LEU A 74 -8.32 2.00 -5.85
C LEU A 74 -9.37 2.34 -6.91
N LYS A 75 -10.45 1.54 -6.97
CA LYS A 75 -11.58 1.80 -7.87
C LYS A 75 -12.17 3.20 -7.68
N ALA A 76 -12.33 3.65 -6.43
CA ALA A 76 -12.84 4.99 -6.13
C ALA A 76 -11.89 6.10 -6.61
N LYS A 77 -10.58 5.98 -6.35
CA LYS A 77 -9.60 6.99 -6.74
C LYS A 77 -9.42 7.07 -8.26
N LEU A 78 -9.36 5.92 -8.94
CA LEU A 78 -9.31 5.85 -10.40
C LEU A 78 -10.63 6.33 -11.03
N GLY A 79 -11.78 5.96 -10.48
CA GLY A 79 -13.09 6.41 -10.99
C GLY A 79 -13.27 7.93 -10.95
N ALA A 80 -12.60 8.61 -10.03
CA ALA A 80 -12.55 10.07 -9.95
C ALA A 80 -11.39 10.69 -10.78
N GLY A 81 -10.74 9.89 -11.62
CA GLY A 81 -9.73 10.32 -12.58
C GLY A 81 -8.39 10.69 -11.97
N PHE A 82 -8.07 10.27 -10.73
CA PHE A 82 -6.83 10.64 -10.05
C PHE A 82 -5.76 9.55 -10.18
N PRO A 83 -4.61 9.83 -10.83
CA PRO A 83 -3.59 8.83 -11.14
C PRO A 83 -3.05 8.07 -9.92
N HIS A 84 -3.19 6.74 -9.98
CA HIS A 84 -2.66 5.78 -9.01
C HIS A 84 -1.92 4.67 -9.76
N LEU A 85 -1.00 4.02 -9.04
CA LEU A 85 -0.29 2.82 -9.49
C LEU A 85 -0.35 1.75 -8.41
N ALA A 86 0.04 0.53 -8.79
CA ALA A 86 0.39 -0.52 -7.83
C ALA A 86 1.88 -0.86 -7.93
N LEU A 87 2.52 -1.09 -6.80
CA LEU A 87 3.81 -1.77 -6.73
C LEU A 87 3.53 -3.24 -6.45
N SER A 88 3.80 -4.10 -7.44
CA SER A 88 3.70 -5.54 -7.34
C SER A 88 5.03 -6.11 -6.84
N VAL A 89 5.05 -6.51 -5.57
CA VAL A 89 6.25 -6.98 -4.87
C VAL A 89 6.25 -8.51 -4.82
N PRO A 90 7.34 -9.19 -5.20
CA PRO A 90 7.41 -10.65 -5.13
C PRO A 90 7.14 -11.19 -3.72
N ALA A 91 6.33 -12.23 -3.62
CA ALA A 91 5.98 -12.85 -2.33
C ALA A 91 7.21 -13.34 -1.55
N ARG A 92 8.25 -13.82 -2.25
CA ARG A 92 9.53 -14.21 -1.63
C ARG A 92 10.17 -13.08 -0.81
N SER A 93 10.07 -11.84 -1.28
CA SER A 93 10.67 -10.68 -0.62
C SER A 93 9.84 -10.26 0.59
N ILE A 94 8.53 -10.42 0.51
CA ILE A 94 7.60 -10.24 1.63
C ILE A 94 7.84 -11.29 2.72
N GLU A 95 7.99 -12.56 2.35
CA GLU A 95 8.31 -13.64 3.29
C GLU A 95 9.67 -13.43 3.96
N ALA A 96 10.68 -12.99 3.22
CA ALA A 96 12.01 -12.71 3.74
C ALA A 96 12.03 -11.52 4.72
N ALA A 97 11.20 -10.49 4.48
CA ALA A 97 11.09 -9.33 5.38
C ALA A 97 10.37 -9.66 6.70
N GLY A 98 9.60 -10.75 6.74
CA GLY A 98 8.70 -11.05 7.84
C GLY A 98 7.46 -10.15 7.78
N PHE A 99 6.28 -10.76 7.86
CA PHE A 99 5.01 -10.03 7.72
C PHE A 99 3.97 -10.52 8.72
N SER A 100 2.91 -9.75 8.88
CA SER A 100 1.68 -10.16 9.53
C SER A 100 0.51 -10.03 8.56
N LEU A 101 -0.55 -10.82 8.75
CA LEU A 101 -1.78 -10.70 7.99
C LEU A 101 -2.91 -10.14 8.83
N CYS A 102 -3.76 -9.33 8.22
CA CYS A 102 -4.94 -8.75 8.86
C CYS A 102 -6.13 -8.79 7.90
N ARG A 103 -7.27 -9.35 8.33
CA ARG A 103 -8.48 -9.47 7.50
C ARG A 103 -9.40 -8.24 7.58
N PHE A 104 -8.90 -7.14 8.10
CA PHE A 104 -9.72 -5.98 8.40
C PHE A 104 -9.23 -4.80 7.60
N ASN A 105 -10.17 -4.20 6.85
CA ASN A 105 -9.93 -2.90 6.25
C ASN A 105 -9.63 -1.92 7.40
N VAL A 106 -8.36 -1.50 7.48
CA VAL A 106 -7.87 -0.59 8.52
C VAL A 106 -8.60 0.75 8.44
N ALA A 107 -9.19 1.12 7.29
CA ALA A 107 -9.96 2.36 7.15
C ALA A 107 -11.42 2.26 7.67
N MET A 108 -12.03 1.08 7.83
CA MET A 108 -13.51 0.96 7.95
C MET A 108 -14.03 0.05 9.08
N THR A 109 -13.20 -0.38 10.02
CA THR A 109 -13.61 -1.43 10.97
C THR A 109 -14.61 -0.98 12.05
N ARG A 110 -15.71 -1.74 12.17
CA ARG A 110 -16.83 -1.53 13.11
C ARG A 110 -16.71 -2.30 14.45
N TYR A 111 -15.60 -3.01 14.69
CA TYR A 111 -15.41 -3.90 15.85
C TYR A 111 -13.99 -3.83 16.41
N LEU A 112 -13.65 -2.67 17.00
CA LEU A 112 -12.34 -2.43 17.60
C LEU A 112 -12.34 -2.79 19.08
N ARG A 113 -11.29 -3.46 19.55
CA ARG A 113 -11.07 -3.65 20.98
C ARG A 113 -10.68 -2.32 21.61
N ARG A 114 -11.61 -1.71 22.35
CA ARG A 114 -11.44 -0.41 23.04
C ARG A 114 -12.20 -0.43 24.35
N GLY A 115 -11.50 -0.19 25.46
CA GLY A 115 -12.10 -0.30 26.80
C GLY A 115 -12.75 -1.68 26.99
N GLU A 116 -14.03 -1.69 27.35
CA GLU A 116 -14.83 -2.89 27.62
C GLU A 116 -15.44 -3.54 26.35
N LYS A 117 -15.30 -2.93 25.17
CA LYS A 117 -15.87 -3.50 23.94
C LYS A 117 -15.06 -4.70 23.48
N CYS A 118 -15.74 -5.84 23.33
CA CYS A 118 -15.20 -6.99 22.62
C CYS A 118 -14.93 -6.62 21.15
N GLY A 119 -13.66 -6.65 20.74
CA GLY A 119 -13.28 -6.48 19.35
C GLY A 119 -13.61 -7.74 18.53
N ALA A 120 -13.03 -7.86 17.34
CA ALA A 120 -13.12 -9.09 16.57
C ALA A 120 -12.59 -10.32 17.35
N PRO A 121 -13.21 -11.51 17.20
CA PRO A 121 -12.80 -12.70 17.93
C PRO A 121 -11.44 -13.22 17.44
N GLU A 122 -10.57 -13.56 18.39
CA GLU A 122 -9.33 -14.29 18.12
C GLU A 122 -9.65 -15.71 17.65
N SER A 123 -8.87 -16.20 16.70
CA SER A 123 -8.89 -17.60 16.26
C SER A 123 -7.67 -17.84 15.37
N ASN A 124 -7.31 -19.10 15.10
CA ASN A 124 -6.21 -19.40 14.18
C ASN A 124 -6.42 -18.75 12.79
N THR A 125 -7.68 -18.49 12.42
CA THR A 125 -8.02 -17.88 11.12
C THR A 125 -8.18 -16.37 11.14
N ASN A 126 -8.28 -15.75 12.31
CA ASN A 126 -8.33 -14.29 12.50
C ASN A 126 -7.04 -13.73 13.12
N GLY A 127 -6.15 -14.59 13.61
CA GLY A 127 -4.96 -14.22 14.36
C GLY A 127 -5.21 -14.01 15.86
N ARG A 128 -4.30 -13.25 16.47
CA ARG A 128 -4.28 -12.93 17.90
C ARG A 128 -4.12 -11.43 18.15
N TYR A 129 -4.58 -10.94 19.29
CA TYR A 129 -4.27 -9.60 19.77
C TYR A 129 -2.84 -9.57 20.30
N TYR A 130 -2.12 -8.53 19.91
CA TYR A 130 -0.78 -8.23 20.43
C TYR A 130 -0.83 -6.89 21.16
N PRO A 131 0.13 -6.62 22.08
CA PRO A 131 0.25 -5.32 22.72
C PRO A 131 0.20 -4.18 21.69
N GLY A 132 -0.56 -3.13 22.00
CA GLY A 132 -0.76 -1.97 21.12
C GLY A 132 -1.73 -2.17 19.95
N HIS A 133 -2.27 -3.37 19.72
CA HIS A 133 -3.16 -3.64 18.58
C HIS A 133 -4.63 -3.68 18.99
N GLN A 134 -5.49 -3.00 18.22
CA GLN A 134 -6.95 -3.00 18.41
C GLN A 134 -7.68 -4.03 17.54
N ILE A 135 -6.92 -4.77 16.73
CA ILE A 135 -7.41 -5.76 15.76
C ILE A 135 -6.46 -6.98 15.83
N PRO A 136 -6.98 -8.22 15.79
CA PRO A 136 -6.13 -9.40 15.78
C PRO A 136 -5.39 -9.52 14.44
N ILE A 137 -4.15 -9.98 14.50
CA ILE A 137 -3.31 -10.22 13.32
C ILE A 137 -2.71 -11.62 13.36
N ALA A 138 -2.50 -12.22 12.20
CA ALA A 138 -1.79 -13.49 12.07
C ALA A 138 -0.30 -13.20 11.88
N ARG A 139 0.50 -13.48 12.92
CA ARG A 139 1.95 -13.21 12.95
C ARG A 139 2.79 -14.47 12.82
N THR A 140 2.33 -15.60 13.35
CA THR A 140 3.02 -16.89 13.22
C THR A 140 2.70 -17.51 11.87
N THR A 141 3.60 -18.37 11.36
CA THR A 141 3.37 -19.08 10.10
C THR A 141 2.08 -19.90 10.14
N ASP A 142 1.77 -20.56 11.27
CA ASP A 142 0.55 -21.34 11.42
C ASP A 142 -0.73 -20.48 11.33
N ASP A 143 -0.75 -19.32 12.00
CA ASP A 143 -1.89 -18.40 11.92
C ASP A 143 -2.01 -17.80 10.51
N GLN A 144 -0.87 -17.48 9.86
CA GLN A 144 -0.86 -16.97 8.48
C GLN A 144 -1.45 -18.00 7.52
N MET A 145 -0.99 -19.26 7.61
CA MET A 145 -1.48 -20.37 6.81
C MET A 145 -2.97 -20.60 7.03
N ALA A 146 -3.42 -20.62 8.29
CA ALA A 146 -4.82 -20.81 8.63
C ALA A 146 -5.71 -19.67 8.13
N MET A 147 -5.25 -18.41 8.26
CA MET A 147 -5.95 -17.25 7.71
C MET A 147 -6.07 -17.35 6.18
N LEU A 148 -4.95 -17.55 5.48
CA LEU A 148 -4.94 -17.65 4.00
C LEU A 148 -5.84 -18.79 3.51
N LYS A 149 -5.70 -19.99 4.07
CA LYS A 149 -6.49 -21.18 3.70
C LYS A 149 -8.00 -20.94 3.82
N LYS A 150 -8.44 -20.20 4.84
CA LYS A 150 -9.86 -19.89 5.03
C LYS A 150 -10.33 -18.72 4.17
N HIS A 151 -9.55 -17.65 4.10
CA HIS A 151 -10.03 -16.34 3.66
C HIS A 151 -9.71 -16.01 2.22
N LEU A 152 -8.66 -16.60 1.66
CA LEU A 152 -8.28 -16.41 0.26
C LEU A 152 -9.36 -16.93 -0.70
N PRO A 153 -9.93 -18.15 -0.55
CA PRO A 153 -10.96 -18.66 -1.46
C PRO A 153 -12.29 -17.90 -1.37
N LEU A 154 -12.53 -17.20 -0.25
CA LEU A 154 -13.75 -16.42 -0.01
C LEU A 154 -13.68 -15.02 -0.62
N GLY A 155 -12.55 -14.63 -1.22
CA GLY A 155 -12.35 -13.28 -1.73
C GLY A 155 -12.43 -12.21 -0.62
N THR A 156 -12.19 -12.59 0.64
CA THR A 156 -12.16 -11.60 1.72
C THR A 156 -10.85 -10.83 1.67
N MET A 157 -10.93 -9.52 1.85
CA MET A 157 -9.77 -8.63 1.87
C MET A 157 -8.78 -9.03 2.97
N ILE A 158 -7.51 -9.17 2.59
CA ILE A 158 -6.41 -9.46 3.50
C ILE A 158 -5.32 -8.42 3.25
N GLU A 159 -5.03 -7.64 4.27
CA GLU A 159 -3.88 -6.75 4.32
C GLU A 159 -2.64 -7.54 4.75
N VAL A 160 -1.51 -7.21 4.14
CA VAL A 160 -0.17 -7.70 4.44
C VAL A 160 0.61 -6.56 5.08
N LEU A 161 1.06 -6.78 6.31
CA LEU A 161 1.64 -5.76 7.16
C LEU A 161 3.12 -6.08 7.42
N ILE A 162 4.01 -5.22 6.98
CA ILE A 162 5.45 -5.29 7.29
C ILE A 162 5.73 -4.36 8.45
N HIS A 163 6.39 -4.85 9.50
CA HIS A 163 6.78 -4.01 10.63
C HIS A 163 8.00 -3.17 10.26
N GLY A 164 7.87 -1.85 10.30
CA GLY A 164 8.86 -0.92 9.76
C GLY A 164 8.75 -0.77 8.24
N ASP A 165 9.89 -0.54 7.60
CA ASP A 165 9.97 -0.27 6.17
C ASP A 165 10.13 -1.57 5.37
N LEU A 166 9.51 -1.61 4.19
CA LEU A 166 9.71 -2.70 3.23
C LEU A 166 10.67 -2.25 2.13
N PHE A 167 11.89 -2.80 2.12
CA PHE A 167 12.79 -2.65 0.98
C PHE A 167 12.28 -3.41 -0.24
N LEU A 168 12.27 -2.72 -1.37
CA LEU A 168 11.71 -3.18 -2.63
C LEU A 168 12.83 -3.75 -3.53
N PRO A 169 12.71 -5.01 -3.98
CA PRO A 169 13.73 -5.64 -4.81
C PRO A 169 13.68 -5.15 -6.27
N ASN A 170 14.73 -5.42 -7.05
CA ASN A 170 14.86 -4.99 -8.45
C ASN A 170 13.81 -5.60 -9.40
N ASP A 171 13.22 -6.73 -9.02
CA ASP A 171 12.17 -7.42 -9.77
C ASP A 171 10.75 -6.95 -9.40
N THR A 172 10.63 -5.84 -8.64
CA THR A 172 9.36 -5.13 -8.43
C THR A 172 8.80 -4.65 -9.78
N THR A 173 7.49 -4.82 -9.96
CA THR A 173 6.78 -4.30 -11.14
C THR A 173 5.84 -3.16 -10.73
N VAL A 174 5.91 -2.05 -11.45
CA VAL A 174 4.98 -0.92 -11.36
C VAL A 174 3.81 -1.16 -12.32
N LEU A 175 2.61 -1.36 -11.80
CA LEU A 175 1.39 -1.52 -12.58
C LEU A 175 0.68 -0.18 -12.74
N CYS A 176 0.46 0.23 -13.99
CA CYS A 176 -0.20 1.47 -14.37
C CYS A 176 -1.55 1.17 -15.02
N TYR A 177 -2.52 2.08 -14.87
CA TYR A 177 -3.92 1.84 -15.30
C TYR A 177 -4.33 2.65 -16.53
N SER A 178 -3.39 3.38 -17.13
CA SER A 178 -3.56 4.06 -18.42
C SER A 178 -2.21 4.10 -19.14
N GLU A 179 -2.23 4.22 -20.46
CA GLU A 179 -1.00 4.41 -21.27
C GLU A 179 -0.24 5.68 -20.88
N GLU A 180 -0.97 6.73 -20.51
CA GLU A 180 -0.41 8.00 -20.05
C GLU A 180 0.36 7.82 -18.73
N ASP A 181 -0.23 7.13 -17.76
CA ASP A 181 0.42 6.84 -16.48
C ASP A 181 1.63 5.91 -16.66
N LEU A 182 1.54 4.93 -17.58
CA LEU A 182 2.65 4.04 -17.93
C LEU A 182 3.83 4.80 -18.51
N LYS A 183 3.57 5.74 -19.43
CA LYS A 183 4.60 6.61 -20.02
C LYS A 183 5.30 7.45 -18.96
N ILE A 184 4.53 8.03 -18.03
CA ILE A 184 5.06 8.80 -16.90
C ILE A 184 5.93 7.89 -16.01
N ALA A 185 5.43 6.72 -15.62
CA ALA A 185 6.15 5.80 -14.75
C ALA A 185 7.49 5.36 -15.36
N ARG A 186 7.52 5.01 -16.65
CA ARG A 186 8.78 4.66 -17.36
C ARG A 186 9.77 5.82 -17.39
N THR A 187 9.28 7.04 -17.62
CA THR A 187 10.12 8.25 -17.62
C THR A 187 10.72 8.48 -16.24
N VAL A 188 9.90 8.41 -15.18
CA VAL A 188 10.35 8.54 -13.80
C VAL A 188 11.41 7.50 -13.49
N LEU A 189 11.12 6.20 -13.68
CA LEU A 189 12.05 5.10 -13.37
C LEU A 189 13.38 5.24 -14.10
N SER A 190 13.37 5.68 -15.36
CA SER A 190 14.58 5.98 -16.13
C SER A 190 15.38 7.12 -15.50
N GLN A 191 14.73 8.24 -15.18
CA GLN A 191 15.38 9.42 -14.58
C GLN A 191 15.97 9.18 -13.19
N ILE A 192 15.41 8.24 -12.42
CA ILE A 192 15.94 7.86 -11.11
C ILE A 192 16.79 6.59 -11.15
N GLU A 193 17.15 6.11 -12.34
CA GLU A 193 17.98 4.92 -12.57
C GLU A 193 17.49 3.69 -11.80
N ARG A 194 16.19 3.39 -11.95
CA ARG A 194 15.55 2.21 -11.36
C ARG A 194 15.16 1.20 -12.42
N ALA A 195 15.70 -0.01 -12.24
CA ALA A 195 15.50 -1.14 -13.16
C ALA A 195 14.15 -1.85 -13.01
N TRP A 196 13.22 -1.29 -12.23
CA TRP A 196 11.88 -1.87 -12.08
C TRP A 196 11.15 -1.88 -13.43
N ARG A 197 10.33 -2.91 -13.63
CA ARG A 197 9.47 -2.98 -14.81
C ARG A 197 8.26 -2.09 -14.61
N ALA A 198 7.76 -1.51 -15.69
CA ALA A 198 6.47 -0.81 -15.71
C ALA A 198 5.58 -1.40 -16.80
N GLU A 199 4.38 -1.80 -16.39
CA GLU A 199 3.43 -2.56 -17.19
C GLU A 199 2.03 -1.94 -17.12
N LEU A 200 1.26 -2.08 -18.20
CA LEU A 200 -0.15 -1.72 -18.21
C LEU A 200 -0.96 -2.83 -17.54
N SER A 201 -1.92 -2.46 -16.71
CA SER A 201 -2.87 -3.35 -16.06
C SER A 201 -4.29 -2.84 -16.25
N GLU A 202 -5.24 -3.76 -16.32
CA GLU A 202 -6.66 -3.42 -16.39
C GLU A 202 -7.11 -2.74 -15.08
N PRO A 203 -7.74 -1.55 -15.14
CA PRO A 203 -8.26 -0.92 -13.94
C PRO A 203 -9.42 -1.75 -13.34
N PRO A 204 -9.64 -1.73 -12.00
CA PRO A 204 -10.76 -2.40 -11.33
C PRO A 204 -12.15 -1.80 -11.64
N GLY A 205 -12.24 -0.94 -12.64
CA GLY A 205 -13.44 -0.21 -13.06
C GLY A 205 -13.10 0.88 -14.07
N ASN A 206 -14.08 1.71 -14.41
CA ASN A 206 -13.85 2.83 -15.32
C ASN A 206 -12.82 3.81 -14.74
N TYR A 207 -11.85 4.22 -15.56
CA TYR A 207 -10.83 5.20 -15.19
C TYR A 207 -10.81 6.35 -16.21
N PRO A 208 -11.69 7.36 -16.04
CA PRO A 208 -11.66 8.57 -16.85
C PRO A 208 -10.55 9.50 -16.33
N ARG A 209 -9.30 9.26 -16.74
CA ARG A 209 -8.15 10.06 -16.29
C ARG A 209 -8.42 11.56 -16.46
N SER A 210 -8.43 12.28 -15.34
CA SER A 210 -8.78 13.70 -15.31
C SER A 210 -7.60 14.53 -15.79
N LYS A 211 -7.81 15.41 -16.78
CA LYS A 211 -6.76 16.33 -17.25
C LYS A 211 -6.23 17.23 -16.13
N LYS A 212 -7.11 17.69 -15.22
CA LYS A 212 -6.73 18.53 -14.07
C LYS A 212 -5.85 17.75 -13.09
N HIS A 213 -6.26 16.52 -12.73
CA HIS A 213 -5.48 15.69 -11.81
C HIS A 213 -4.18 15.21 -12.44
N GLY A 214 -4.22 14.82 -13.72
CA GLY A 214 -3.05 14.45 -14.52
C GLY A 214 -2.01 15.56 -14.52
N LYS A 215 -2.41 16.79 -14.88
CA LYS A 215 -1.50 17.95 -14.84
C LYS A 215 -0.90 18.18 -13.44
N SER A 216 -1.70 18.08 -12.39
CA SER A 216 -1.22 18.26 -11.01
C SER A 216 -0.19 17.20 -10.62
N VAL A 217 -0.37 15.95 -11.07
CA VAL A 217 0.57 14.85 -10.88
C VAL A 217 1.85 15.08 -11.69
N ASP A 218 1.73 15.53 -12.94
CA ASP A 218 2.88 15.83 -13.82
C ASP A 218 3.74 16.96 -13.25
N ASP A 219 3.12 18.08 -12.84
CA ASP A 219 3.79 19.23 -12.24
C ASP A 219 4.50 18.82 -10.94
N PHE A 220 3.85 18.00 -10.11
CA PHE A 220 4.45 17.45 -8.89
C PHE A 220 5.67 16.59 -9.21
N ILE A 221 5.56 15.66 -10.15
CA ILE A 221 6.66 14.76 -10.52
C ILE A 221 7.84 15.57 -11.08
N ALA A 222 7.58 16.54 -11.95
CA ALA A 222 8.62 17.40 -12.51
C ALA A 222 9.42 18.11 -11.41
N GLN A 223 8.73 18.66 -10.40
CA GLN A 223 9.38 19.29 -9.25
C GLN A 223 10.17 18.28 -8.40
N ALA A 224 9.59 17.10 -8.12
CA ALA A 224 10.27 16.05 -7.36
C ALA A 224 11.53 15.54 -8.08
N ILE A 225 11.54 15.51 -9.41
CA ILE A 225 12.72 15.14 -10.20
C ILE A 225 13.77 16.25 -10.16
N ALA A 226 13.37 17.51 -10.34
CA ALA A 226 14.28 18.66 -10.36
C ALA A 226 14.92 18.95 -8.99
N ASP A 227 14.20 18.71 -7.90
CA ASP A 227 14.66 18.93 -6.52
C ASP A 227 14.52 17.63 -5.71
N PRO A 228 15.62 16.85 -5.56
CA PRO A 228 15.63 15.62 -4.77
C PRO A 228 15.34 15.81 -3.27
N ASP A 229 15.53 17.02 -2.74
CA ASP A 229 15.28 17.35 -1.34
C ASP A 229 13.87 17.87 -1.08
N TRP A 230 13.14 18.22 -2.14
CA TRP A 230 11.72 18.50 -2.05
C TRP A 230 10.96 17.27 -1.55
N ARG A 231 10.02 17.46 -0.61
CA ARG A 231 9.18 16.39 -0.05
C ARG A 231 7.74 16.46 -0.53
N GLY A 232 7.45 17.38 -1.44
CA GLY A 232 6.11 17.57 -1.98
C GLY A 232 5.28 18.60 -1.23
N ASN A 233 4.09 18.85 -1.76
CA ASN A 233 3.09 19.78 -1.21
C ASN A 233 1.90 19.08 -0.53
N GLY A 234 1.99 17.76 -0.32
CA GLY A 234 0.89 16.94 0.22
C GLY A 234 -0.29 16.79 -0.74
N LEU A 235 -0.04 16.72 -2.05
CA LEU A 235 -1.05 16.47 -3.08
C LEU A 235 -1.86 15.22 -2.73
N GLU A 236 -3.11 15.41 -2.34
CA GLU A 236 -4.01 14.33 -1.93
C GLU A 236 -5.32 14.47 -2.69
N PHE A 237 -5.85 13.34 -3.16
CA PHE A 237 -7.14 13.28 -3.84
C PHE A 237 -8.25 14.04 -3.09
N ASP A 238 -8.36 13.85 -1.78
CA ASP A 238 -9.45 14.41 -0.96
C ASP A 238 -9.33 15.93 -0.78
N ARG A 239 -8.24 16.56 -1.27
CA ARG A 239 -7.99 18.01 -1.19
C ARG A 239 -8.16 18.74 -2.51
N LEU A 240 -8.25 18.01 -3.63
CA LEU A 240 -8.51 18.61 -4.94
C LEU A 240 -10.02 18.76 -5.14
N ARG A 241 -10.54 19.94 -4.79
CA ARG A 241 -11.89 20.39 -5.18
C ARG A 241 -11.82 21.07 -6.55
#